data_AF-A0A9E5K0P3-F1
#
_entry.id   AF-A0A9E5K0P3-F1
#
_cell.length_a   1.000
_cell.length_b   1.000
_cell.length_c   1.000
_cell.angle_alpha   90.00
_cell.angle_beta   90.00
_cell.angle_gamma   90.00
#
_symmetry.space_group_name_H-M   'P 1'
#
loop_
_entity.id
_entity.type
_entity.pdbx_description
1 polymer ?
#
loop_
_entity_poly.entity_id
_entity_poly.type
_entity_poly.pdbx_seq_one_letter_code
_entity_poly.pdbx_strand_id
1 'polypeptide(L)' 'MQQIAPMVLGVPVEVPPPSEYVADGAARQAAWALTGDLPTWPLDAPSTIVEAQATTQVRERYAEARGHWLAQHADS' A
#
# COMPACT_ATOMS: atom_id res chain seq x y z
N MET A 1 -0.80 -7.16 11.08
CA MET A 1 -0.16 -7.08 9.74
C MET A 1 0.60 -5.77 9.52
N GLN A 2 0.03 -4.60 9.82
CA GLN A 2 0.66 -3.29 9.60
C GLN A 2 2.09 -3.17 10.16
N GLN A 3 2.38 -3.77 11.32
CA GLN A 3 3.71 -3.78 11.95
C GLN A 3 4.79 -4.52 11.14
N ILE A 4 4.40 -5.51 10.33
CA ILE A 4 5.33 -6.32 9.53
C ILE A 4 5.69 -5.60 8.23
N ALA A 5 4.80 -4.74 7.71
CA ALA A 5 5.00 -4.05 6.44
C ALA A 5 6.32 -3.25 6.39
N PRO A 6 6.69 -2.38 7.35
CA PRO A 6 7.97 -1.68 7.31
C PRO A 6 9.18 -2.62 7.42
N MET A 7 9.05 -3.75 8.13
CA MET A 7 10.13 -4.74 8.21
C MET A 7 10.44 -5.37 6.85
N VAL A 8 9.40 -5.63 6.04
CA VAL A 8 9.52 -6.26 4.72
C VAL A 8 9.83 -5.23 3.63
N LEU A 9 9.20 -4.06 3.68
CA LEU A 9 9.36 -3.00 2.67
C LEU A 9 10.64 -2.18 2.89
N GLY A 10 11.16 -2.14 4.12
CA GLY A 10 12.39 -1.43 4.47
C GLY A 10 12.23 0.09 4.57
N VAL A 11 10.99 0.59 4.66
CA VAL A 11 10.66 2.02 4.75
C VAL A 11 9.49 2.22 5.73
N PRO A 12 9.35 3.42 6.33
CA PRO A 12 8.15 3.77 7.08
C PRO A 12 6.87 3.57 6.25
N VAL A 13 5.81 3.07 6.88
CA VAL A 13 4.52 2.80 6.23
C VAL A 13 3.45 3.71 6.82
N GLU A 14 2.87 4.56 5.99
CA GLU A 14 1.72 5.38 6.34
C GLU A 14 0.43 4.58 6.17
N VAL A 15 -0.39 4.54 7.22
CA VAL A 15 -1.68 3.84 7.25
C VAL A 15 -2.78 4.85 7.51
N PRO A 16 -3.66 5.13 6.54
CA PRO A 16 -4.76 6.04 6.76
C PRO A 16 -5.84 5.37 7.66
N PRO A 17 -6.73 6.15 8.30
CA PRO A 17 -7.78 5.57 9.15
C PRO A 17 -8.73 4.65 8.35
N PRO A 18 -9.52 3.79 9.00
CA PRO A 18 -10.57 3.07 8.29
C PRO A 18 -11.60 4.03 7.67
N SER A 19 -11.91 3.88 6.38
CA SER A 19 -12.98 4.62 5.67
C SER A 19 -13.50 3.83 4.47
N GLU A 20 -14.60 4.28 3.87
CA GLU A 20 -15.13 3.81 2.60
C GLU A 20 -14.44 4.49 1.41
N TYR A 21 -13.11 4.35 1.31
CA TYR A 21 -12.28 5.07 0.32
C TYR A 21 -12.76 4.96 -1.13
N VAL A 22 -13.45 3.88 -1.49
CA VAL A 22 -14.05 3.70 -2.81
C VAL A 22 -15.28 4.60 -2.99
N ALA A 23 -16.19 4.64 -2.01
CA ALA A 23 -17.36 5.50 -2.03
C ALA A 23 -16.97 6.99 -1.96
N ASP A 24 -16.02 7.31 -1.08
CA ASP A 24 -15.44 8.66 -0.97
C ASP A 24 -14.83 9.12 -2.30
N GLY A 25 -14.10 8.22 -2.96
CA GLY A 25 -13.53 8.46 -4.29
C GLY A 25 -14.59 8.72 -5.35
N ALA A 26 -15.65 7.91 -5.38
CA ALA A 26 -16.76 8.08 -6.31
C ALA A 26 -17.50 9.40 -6.08
N ALA A 27 -17.76 9.77 -4.82
CA ALA A 27 -18.39 11.04 -4.47
C ALA A 27 -17.51 12.24 -4.87
N ARG A 28 -16.19 12.16 -4.65
CA ARG A 28 -15.23 13.19 -5.05
C ARG A 28 -15.18 13.38 -6.55
N GLN A 29 -15.20 12.29 -7.31
CA GLN A 29 -15.23 12.32 -8.78
C GLN A 29 -16.55 12.90 -9.31
N ALA A 30 -17.69 12.53 -8.72
CA ALA A 30 -18.99 13.09 -9.11
C ALA A 30 -19.07 14.59 -8.83
N ALA A 31 -18.59 15.04 -7.67
CA ALA A 31 -18.49 16.45 -7.34
C ALA A 31 -17.59 17.20 -8.31
N TRP A 32 -16.42 16.65 -8.64
CA TRP A 32 -15.51 17.25 -9.63
C TRP A 32 -16.15 17.37 -11.02
N ALA A 33 -16.82 16.32 -11.49
CA ALA A 33 -17.50 16.35 -12.78
C ALA A 33 -18.63 17.40 -12.82
N LEU A 34 -19.30 17.63 -11.69
CA LEU A 34 -20.39 18.61 -11.57
C LEU A 34 -19.87 20.05 -11.50
N THR A 35 -18.80 20.31 -10.76
CA THR A 35 -18.31 21.67 -10.47
C THR A 35 -17.19 22.13 -11.40
N GLY A 36 -16.47 21.20 -12.03
CA GLY A 36 -15.23 21.46 -12.75
C GLY A 36 -13.98 21.56 -11.86
N ASP A 37 -14.17 21.64 -10.54
CA ASP A 37 -13.09 21.80 -9.54
C ASP A 37 -12.93 20.54 -8.69
N LEU A 38 -11.69 20.07 -8.53
CA LEU A 38 -11.39 18.90 -7.71
C LEU A 38 -11.60 19.24 -6.22
N PRO A 39 -12.52 18.56 -5.50
CA PRO A 39 -12.74 18.85 -4.09
C PRO A 39 -11.51 18.51 -3.25
N THR A 40 -11.21 19.33 -2.24
CA THR A 40 -10.21 19.04 -1.21
C THR A 40 -10.90 18.65 0.08
N TRP A 41 -11.23 17.37 0.22
CA TRP A 41 -11.83 16.83 1.43
C TRP A 41 -10.73 16.25 2.35
N PRO A 42 -10.73 16.62 3.65
CA PRO A 42 -9.80 16.06 4.63
C PRO A 42 -10.15 14.60 4.94
N LEU A 43 -9.20 13.86 5.49
CA LEU A 43 -9.48 12.60 6.16
C LEU A 43 -10.15 12.86 7.52
N ASP A 44 -11.02 11.95 7.96
CA ASP A 44 -11.70 12.05 9.25
C ASP A 44 -10.74 11.90 10.45
N ALA A 45 -9.55 11.35 10.22
CA ALA A 45 -8.46 11.27 11.19
C ALA A 45 -7.10 11.28 10.46
N PRO A 46 -6.00 11.67 11.14
CA PRO A 46 -4.66 11.60 10.55
C PRO A 46 -4.23 10.15 10.33
N SER A 47 -3.38 9.93 9.34
CA SER A 47 -2.69 8.65 9.15
C SER A 47 -1.78 8.31 10.33
N THR A 48 -1.61 7.02 10.59
CA THR A 48 -0.59 6.51 11.52
C THR A 48 0.64 6.10 10.73
N ILE A 49 1.83 6.54 11.17
CA ILE A 49 3.11 6.08 10.61
C ILE A 49 3.60 4.89 11.43
N VAL A 50 3.88 3.79 10.74
CA VAL A 50 4.44 2.57 11.32
C VAL A 50 5.88 2.41 10.87
N GLU A 51 6.80 2.39 11.82
CA GLU A 51 8.23 2.19 11.59
C GLU A 51 8.69 0.88 12.20
N ALA A 52 9.67 0.24 11.56
CA ALA A 52 10.35 -0.93 12.10
C ALA A 52 11.73 -1.08 11.47
N GLN A 53 12.61 -1.83 12.13
CA GLN A 53 13.88 -2.24 11.54
C GLN A 53 13.65 -3.21 10.38
N ALA A 54 14.33 -2.98 9.25
CA ALA A 54 14.23 -3.82 8.08
C ALA A 54 14.77 -5.24 8.37
N THR A 55 14.04 -6.26 7.92
CA THR A 55 14.48 -7.66 7.97
C THR A 55 14.82 -8.12 6.55
N THR A 56 16.03 -7.79 6.10
CA THR A 56 16.46 -7.99 4.70
C THR A 56 16.36 -9.45 4.23
N GLN A 57 16.55 -10.41 5.15
CA GLN A 57 16.50 -11.84 4.86
C GLN A 57 15.15 -12.28 4.28
N VAL A 58 14.05 -11.58 4.60
CA VAL A 58 12.73 -11.90 4.06
C VAL A 58 12.69 -11.65 2.55
N ARG A 59 13.22 -10.50 2.09
CA ARG A 59 13.26 -10.17 0.65
C ARG A 59 14.25 -11.04 -0.10
N GLU A 60 15.39 -11.35 0.52
CA GLU A 60 16.43 -12.24 -0.05
C GLU A 60 15.87 -13.64 -0.30
N ARG A 61 15.29 -14.28 0.72
CA ARG A 61 14.68 -15.61 0.58
C ARG A 61 13.52 -15.63 -0.41
N TYR A 62 12.71 -14.57 -0.43
CA TYR A 62 11.65 -14.45 -1.43
C TYR A 62 12.22 -14.38 -2.87
N ALA A 63 13.30 -13.62 -3.07
CA ALA A 63 13.95 -13.53 -4.38
C ALA A 63 14.54 -14.87 -4.84
N GLU A 64 15.18 -15.62 -3.93
CA GLU A 64 15.69 -16.98 -4.20
C GLU A 64 14.54 -17.93 -4.60
N ALA A 65 13.48 -18.00 -3.79
CA ALA A 65 12.33 -18.86 -4.06
C ALA A 65 11.64 -18.50 -5.39
N ARG A 66 11.47 -17.21 -5.68
CA ARG A 66 10.96 -16.73 -6.98
C ARG A 66 11.87 -17.18 -8.12
N GLY A 67 13.20 -17.08 -7.95
CA GLY A 67 14.17 -17.54 -8.93
C GLY A 67 14.04 -19.05 -9.22
N HIS A 68 13.93 -19.87 -8.17
CA HIS A 68 13.70 -21.31 -8.31
C HIS A 68 12.39 -21.62 -9.03
N TRP A 69 11.29 -20.93 -8.67
CA TRP A 69 10.00 -21.15 -9.31
C TRP A 69 10.03 -20.81 -10.80
N LEU A 70 10.61 -19.66 -11.17
CA LEU A 70 10.75 -19.25 -12.56
C LEU A 70 11.62 -20.24 -13.36
N ALA A 71 12.72 -20.73 -12.78
CA ALA A 71 13.58 -21.71 -13.44
C ALA A 71 12.86 -23.04 -13.73
N GLN A 72 11.91 -23.45 -12.87
CA GLN A 72 11.13 -24.67 -13.04
C GLN A 72 10.01 -24.52 -14.10
N HIS A 73 9.57 -23.30 -14.38
CA HIS A 73 8.44 -23.01 -15.28
C HIS A 73 8.85 -22.26 -16.56
N ALA A 74 10.15 -22.04 -16.79
CA ALA A 74 10.67 -21.45 -18.02
C ALA A 74 10.74 -22.45 -19.19
N ASP A 75 10.55 -23.74 -18.91
CA ASP A 75 10.67 -24.87 -19.86
C ASP A 75 9.31 -25.54 -20.16
N SER A 76 8.19 -24.83 -19.92
CA SER A 76 6.81 -25.25 -20.24
C SER A 76 6.16 -24.28 -21.22
#